data_AF-A0A2N1IMD6-F1
#
_entry.id   AF-A0A2N1IMD6-F1
#
_cell.length_a   1.000
_cell.length_b   1.000
_cell.length_c   1.000
_cell.angle_alpha   90.00
_cell.angle_beta   90.00
_cell.angle_gamma   90.00
#
_symmetry.space_group_name_H-M   'P 1'
#
loop_
_entity.id
_entity.type
_entity.pdbx_description
1 polymer ?
#
loop_
_entity_poly.entity_id
_entity_poly.type
_entity_poly.pdbx_seq_one_letter_code
_entity_poly.pdbx_strand_id
1 'polypeptide(L)'
;MLKHLIQAAAQWLLLFPARVALILLGALVVPMALPFHIRRGPPMPFTQAPGNWQLVVLPPWAWLWSNDRDGALGDKRGWWHLNAPFGLGAYHWFSMLWWLALRNPANNMRFTPLFGCPVTECDYRYWGDQSVEDRPGEGGCRLLLATHKKTGRRYYGFYGVWQWSATRAVVIQLGFKGEPKDWLEDYSGDLSRQWAGMTFEINLFKDIS
;
A
#
# COMPACT_ATOMS: atom_id res chain seq x y z
N MET A 1 -13.37 -23.91 -4.54
CA MET A 1 -13.00 -23.04 -3.40
C MET A 1 -11.77 -23.54 -2.65
N LEU A 2 -11.81 -24.73 -2.02
CA LEU A 2 -10.75 -25.24 -1.14
C LEU A 2 -9.32 -25.15 -1.71
N LYS A 3 -9.13 -25.55 -2.98
CA LYS A 3 -7.84 -25.42 -3.69
C LYS A 3 -7.27 -24.00 -3.64
N HIS A 4 -8.12 -22.98 -3.82
CA HIS A 4 -7.69 -21.58 -3.81
C HIS A 4 -7.35 -21.09 -2.41
N LEU A 5 -8.07 -21.55 -1.39
CA LEU A 5 -7.75 -21.24 0.00
C LEU A 5 -6.37 -21.81 0.39
N ILE A 6 -6.09 -23.06 0.01
CA ILE A 6 -4.78 -23.69 0.27
C ILE A 6 -3.66 -22.93 -0.46
N GLN A 7 -3.86 -22.59 -1.73
CA GLN A 7 -2.88 -21.83 -2.51
C GLN A 7 -2.66 -20.41 -1.96
N ALA A 8 -3.72 -19.74 -1.54
CA ALA A 8 -3.66 -18.43 -0.91
C ALA A 8 -2.89 -18.49 0.40
N ALA A 9 -3.22 -19.42 1.29
CA ALA A 9 -2.55 -19.62 2.57
C ALA A 9 -1.05 -19.90 2.37
N ALA A 10 -0.68 -20.79 1.44
CA ALA A 10 0.71 -21.08 1.13
C ALA A 10 1.46 -19.83 0.61
N GLN A 11 0.84 -19.07 -0.31
CA GLN A 11 1.42 -17.83 -0.83
C GLN A 11 1.63 -16.80 0.29
N TRP A 12 0.65 -16.62 1.17
CA TRP A 12 0.72 -15.67 2.26
C TRP A 12 1.76 -16.08 3.31
N LEU A 13 1.81 -17.37 3.68
CA LEU A 13 2.80 -17.90 4.63
C LEU A 13 4.24 -17.74 4.13
N LEU A 14 4.48 -17.83 2.82
CA LEU A 14 5.81 -17.63 2.23
C LEU A 14 6.20 -16.16 2.12
N LEU A 15 5.27 -15.31 1.68
CA LEU A 15 5.57 -13.91 1.40
C LEU A 15 5.49 -13.01 2.65
N PHE A 16 4.73 -13.40 3.68
CA PHE A 16 4.64 -12.63 4.93
C PHE A 16 6.01 -12.44 5.60
N PRO A 17 6.79 -13.51 5.90
CA PRO A 17 8.09 -13.35 6.56
C PRO A 17 9.06 -12.53 5.71
N ALA A 18 9.05 -12.75 4.39
CA ALA A 18 9.90 -12.00 3.46
C ALA A 18 9.56 -10.50 3.49
N ARG A 19 8.27 -10.15 3.49
CA ARG A 19 7.82 -8.75 3.64
C ARG A 19 8.26 -8.16 4.97
N VAL A 20 8.05 -8.86 6.07
CA VAL A 20 8.44 -8.38 7.41
C VAL A 20 9.95 -8.14 7.46
N ALA A 21 10.76 -9.09 6.97
CA ALA A 21 12.21 -8.93 6.90
C ALA A 21 12.63 -7.70 6.10
N LEU A 22 11.99 -7.45 4.94
CA LEU A 22 12.25 -6.26 4.13
C LEU A 22 11.83 -4.95 4.83
N ILE A 23 10.71 -4.94 5.54
CA ILE A 23 10.28 -3.78 6.35
C ILE A 23 11.30 -3.49 7.45
N LEU A 24 11.72 -4.52 8.19
CA LEU A 24 12.71 -4.39 9.27
C LEU A 24 14.07 -3.93 8.74
N LEU A 25 14.51 -4.45 7.60
CA LEU A 25 15.72 -3.97 6.92
C LEU A 25 15.59 -2.49 6.51
N GLY A 26 14.37 -2.06 6.15
CA GLY A 26 14.07 -0.66 5.85
C GLY A 26 14.35 0.28 7.02
N ALA A 27 14.11 -0.15 8.26
CA ALA A 27 14.43 0.64 9.45
C ALA A 27 15.93 0.96 9.57
N LEU A 28 16.81 0.15 8.96
CA LEU A 28 18.25 0.39 8.87
C LEU A 28 18.62 1.15 7.59
N VAL A 29 18.04 0.74 6.44
CA VAL A 29 18.40 1.29 5.13
C VAL A 29 17.93 2.74 4.96
N VAL A 30 16.71 3.07 5.37
CA VAL A 30 16.15 4.42 5.21
C VAL A 30 17.00 5.49 5.89
N PRO A 31 17.41 5.39 7.17
CA PRO A 31 18.23 6.44 7.78
C PRO A 31 19.61 6.59 7.14
N MET A 32 20.19 5.53 6.55
CA MET A 32 21.43 5.62 5.78
C MET A 32 21.24 6.27 4.40
N ALA A 33 20.10 6.01 3.76
CA ALA A 33 19.81 6.46 2.40
C ALA A 33 19.24 7.88 2.34
N LEU A 34 18.45 8.28 3.34
CA LEU A 34 17.69 9.54 3.36
C LEU A 34 18.56 10.82 3.30
N PRO A 35 19.77 10.88 3.90
CA PRO A 35 20.68 12.01 3.70
C PRO A 35 21.04 12.25 2.23
N PHE A 36 20.97 11.22 1.39
CA PHE A 36 21.29 11.26 -0.03
C PHE A 36 20.03 11.29 -0.92
N HIS A 37 18.88 11.71 -0.39
CA HIS A 37 17.63 11.75 -1.15
C HIS A 37 17.74 12.59 -2.43
N ILE A 38 16.94 12.23 -3.41
CA ILE A 38 16.88 12.87 -4.72
C ILE A 38 15.54 13.58 -4.83
N ARG A 39 15.57 14.84 -5.28
CA ARG A 39 14.38 15.64 -5.58
C ARG A 39 14.07 15.54 -7.06
N ARG A 40 12.82 15.25 -7.42
CA ARG A 40 12.36 15.12 -8.80
C ARG A 40 11.28 16.15 -9.12
N GLY A 41 11.42 16.79 -10.28
CA GLY A 41 10.50 17.81 -10.77
C GLY A 41 10.56 19.13 -9.98
N PRO A 42 9.89 20.18 -10.45
CA PRO A 42 9.77 21.43 -9.71
C PRO A 42 8.85 21.25 -8.48
N PRO A 43 9.04 22.05 -7.41
CA PRO A 43 8.05 22.16 -6.35
C PRO A 43 6.70 22.65 -6.89
N MET A 44 5.61 22.10 -6.36
CA MET A 44 4.23 22.45 -6.71
C MET A 44 3.45 22.71 -5.42
N PRO A 45 2.43 23.58 -5.39
CA PRO A 45 1.60 23.73 -4.19
C PRO A 45 0.94 22.41 -3.78
N PHE A 46 0.80 22.18 -2.47
CA PHE A 46 -0.10 21.13 -1.99
C PHE A 46 -1.55 21.44 -2.39
N THR A 47 -2.36 20.42 -2.63
CA THR A 47 -3.75 20.65 -3.07
C THR A 47 -4.72 20.93 -1.92
N GLN A 48 -4.39 20.58 -0.68
CA GLN A 48 -5.26 20.73 0.50
C GLN A 48 -4.53 21.25 1.76
N ALA A 49 -3.26 21.64 1.64
CA ALA A 49 -2.45 22.14 2.76
C ALA A 49 -1.63 23.37 2.31
N PRO A 50 -1.17 24.23 3.23
CA PRO A 50 -0.22 25.27 2.89
C PRO A 50 1.16 24.68 2.54
N GLY A 51 1.91 25.38 1.70
CA GLY A 51 3.26 25.00 1.29
C GLY A 51 3.32 24.26 -0.05
N ASN A 52 4.50 23.71 -0.35
CA ASN A 52 4.80 23.05 -1.61
C ASN A 52 5.11 21.56 -1.43
N TRP A 53 4.55 20.73 -2.28
CA TRP A 53 4.95 19.34 -2.50
C TRP A 53 6.04 19.23 -3.58
N GLN A 54 6.96 18.29 -3.38
CA GLN A 54 7.93 17.87 -4.40
C GLN A 54 8.18 16.37 -4.21
N LEU A 55 8.41 15.64 -5.29
CA LEU A 55 8.74 14.22 -5.18
C LEU A 55 10.16 14.06 -4.65
N VAL A 56 10.28 13.62 -3.40
CA VAL A 56 11.54 13.30 -2.73
C VAL A 56 11.67 11.78 -2.63
N VAL A 57 12.71 11.19 -3.22
CA VAL A 57 12.90 9.73 -3.25
C VAL A 57 14.27 9.35 -2.70
N LEU A 58 14.44 8.10 -2.29
CA LEU A 58 15.75 7.58 -1.90
C LEU A 58 16.65 7.33 -3.13
N PRO A 59 17.98 7.25 -2.96
CA PRO A 59 18.90 6.78 -3.99
C PRO A 59 18.47 5.45 -4.63
N PRO A 60 18.89 5.18 -5.88
CA PRO A 60 18.52 3.94 -6.59
C PRO A 60 18.83 2.64 -5.84
N TRP A 61 19.94 2.57 -5.10
CA TRP A 61 20.31 1.37 -4.33
C TRP A 61 19.33 1.08 -3.17
N ALA A 62 18.62 2.10 -2.68
CA ALA A 62 17.61 2.02 -1.62
C ALA A 62 16.18 2.11 -2.18
N TRP A 63 16.02 1.99 -3.50
CA TRP A 63 14.73 2.24 -4.20
C TRP A 63 13.57 1.42 -3.62
N LEU A 64 13.81 0.19 -3.18
CA LEU A 64 12.78 -0.68 -2.61
C LEU A 64 12.05 -0.05 -1.41
N TRP A 65 12.76 0.76 -0.61
CA TRP A 65 12.26 1.48 0.57
C TRP A 65 11.83 2.92 0.28
N SER A 66 11.94 3.35 -0.97
CA SER A 66 11.42 4.63 -1.43
C SER A 66 9.91 4.55 -1.70
N ASN A 67 9.34 5.69 -2.07
CA ASN A 67 7.97 5.80 -2.53
C ASN A 67 7.93 6.66 -3.80
N ASP A 68 7.81 6.05 -4.96
CA ASP A 68 7.87 6.79 -6.24
C ASP A 68 6.58 7.56 -6.56
N ARG A 69 5.51 7.37 -5.77
CA ARG A 69 4.24 8.10 -5.93
C ARG A 69 4.17 9.33 -5.05
N ASP A 70 4.35 9.13 -3.74
CA ASP A 70 4.17 10.17 -2.72
C ASP A 70 5.54 10.72 -2.28
N GLY A 71 6.62 9.96 -2.41
CA GLY A 71 7.94 10.34 -1.91
C GLY A 71 8.03 10.37 -0.39
N ALA A 72 9.11 10.95 0.11
CA ALA A 72 9.40 11.15 1.52
C ALA A 72 8.54 12.26 2.16
N LEU A 73 7.99 13.16 1.34
CA LEU A 73 7.11 14.25 1.79
C LEU A 73 5.65 13.82 1.98
N GLY A 74 5.31 12.58 1.66
CA GLY A 74 3.92 12.10 1.68
C GLY A 74 3.11 12.63 0.50
N ASP A 75 1.80 12.49 0.55
CA ASP A 75 0.95 12.69 -0.61
C ASP A 75 0.77 14.18 -1.02
N LYS A 76 0.45 14.40 -2.30
CA LYS A 76 0.26 15.74 -2.91
C LYS A 76 -0.84 16.59 -2.26
N ARG A 77 -1.75 15.98 -1.48
CA ARG A 77 -2.77 16.75 -0.73
C ARG A 77 -2.18 17.46 0.47
N GLY A 78 -1.04 16.99 0.97
CA GLY A 78 -0.39 17.53 2.17
C GLY A 78 -0.94 16.95 3.47
N TRP A 79 -1.64 15.82 3.43
CA TRP A 79 -2.10 15.15 4.65
C TRP A 79 -0.91 14.83 5.57
N TRP A 80 0.19 14.31 5.01
CA TRP A 80 1.39 14.05 5.81
C TRP A 80 2.02 15.33 6.38
N HIS A 81 1.99 16.42 5.62
CA HIS A 81 2.50 17.71 6.09
C HIS A 81 1.75 18.20 7.33
N LEU A 82 0.44 17.98 7.41
CA LEU A 82 -0.39 18.38 8.54
C LEU A 82 -0.35 17.40 9.73
N ASN A 83 -0.04 16.13 9.49
CA ASN A 83 -0.16 15.05 10.49
C ASN A 83 1.18 14.42 10.88
N ALA A 84 2.30 14.99 10.43
CA ALA A 84 3.62 14.51 10.81
C ALA A 84 3.81 14.57 12.34
N PRO A 85 4.57 13.63 12.94
CA PRO A 85 4.80 13.58 14.37
C PRO A 85 5.30 14.93 14.92
N PHE A 86 4.79 15.30 16.10
CA PHE A 86 5.17 16.52 16.82
C PHE A 86 4.93 17.83 16.03
N GLY A 87 4.12 17.80 14.97
CA GLY A 87 3.83 18.99 14.15
C GLY A 87 5.04 19.48 13.34
N LEU A 88 6.04 18.63 13.09
CA LEU A 88 7.29 19.02 12.42
C LEU A 88 7.12 19.33 10.91
N GLY A 89 5.97 18.98 10.34
CA GLY A 89 5.70 19.11 8.92
C GLY A 89 6.47 18.10 8.06
N ALA A 90 6.10 18.00 6.79
CA ALA A 90 6.68 17.01 5.86
C ALA A 90 8.17 17.25 5.53
N TYR A 91 8.67 18.49 5.65
CA TYR A 91 10.02 18.85 5.22
C TYR A 91 11.11 18.45 6.21
N HIS A 92 10.74 18.20 7.46
CA HIS A 92 11.68 17.83 8.50
C HIS A 92 12.23 16.42 8.23
N TRP A 93 13.54 16.24 8.39
CA TRP A 93 14.21 14.96 8.13
C TRP A 93 13.58 13.81 8.92
N PHE A 94 13.24 14.03 10.20
CA PHE A 94 12.58 13.02 11.03
C PHE A 94 11.19 12.63 10.50
N SER A 95 10.42 13.58 9.95
CA SER A 95 9.11 13.29 9.34
C SER A 95 9.27 12.43 8.09
N MET A 96 10.29 12.69 7.27
CA MET A 96 10.62 11.85 6.11
C MET A 96 11.05 10.44 6.53
N LEU A 97 11.90 10.34 7.56
CA LEU A 97 12.32 9.06 8.14
C LEU A 97 11.11 8.28 8.65
N TRP A 98 10.27 8.91 9.47
CA TRP A 98 9.08 8.27 10.03
C TRP A 98 8.12 7.80 8.93
N TRP A 99 7.93 8.63 7.90
CA TRP A 99 7.12 8.25 6.75
C TRP A 99 7.62 6.99 6.06
N LEU A 100 8.89 6.99 5.65
CA LEU A 100 9.46 5.93 4.83
C LEU A 100 9.88 4.67 5.61
N ALA A 101 10.23 4.79 6.90
CA ALA A 101 10.68 3.65 7.70
C ALA A 101 9.57 3.01 8.52
N LEU A 102 8.53 3.77 8.91
CA LEU A 102 7.53 3.31 9.87
C LEU A 102 6.10 3.35 9.33
N ARG A 103 5.65 4.48 8.78
CA ARG A 103 4.25 4.62 8.30
C ARG A 103 4.01 3.89 6.99
N ASN A 104 4.92 4.05 6.03
CA ASN A 104 4.81 3.47 4.69
C ASN A 104 6.11 2.79 4.25
N PRO A 105 6.58 1.78 5.01
CA PRO A 105 7.83 1.11 4.72
C PRO A 105 7.78 0.26 3.46
N ALA A 106 8.91 0.23 2.75
CA ALA A 106 9.08 -0.62 1.57
C ALA A 106 7.99 -0.42 0.49
N ASN A 107 7.48 0.80 0.31
CA ASN A 107 6.31 1.04 -0.55
C ASN A 107 6.55 0.61 -2.01
N ASN A 108 7.74 0.88 -2.56
CA ASN A 108 8.11 0.50 -3.93
C ASN A 108 8.22 -1.03 -4.13
N MET A 109 8.24 -1.82 -3.06
CA MET A 109 8.17 -3.28 -3.15
C MET A 109 6.93 -3.76 -3.93
N ARG A 110 5.84 -2.98 -3.94
CA ARG A 110 4.64 -3.26 -4.76
C ARG A 110 4.88 -3.26 -6.27
N PHE A 111 6.01 -2.72 -6.74
CA PHE A 111 6.39 -2.72 -8.16
C PHE A 111 7.27 -3.92 -8.52
N THR A 112 7.57 -4.78 -7.55
CA THR A 112 8.32 -6.02 -7.81
C THR A 112 7.34 -7.13 -8.22
N PRO A 113 7.75 -8.07 -9.10
CA PRO A 113 6.89 -9.19 -9.46
C PRO A 113 6.46 -10.03 -8.24
N LEU A 114 7.26 -10.05 -7.17
CA LEU A 114 6.99 -10.88 -6.00
C LEU A 114 5.87 -10.34 -5.11
N PHE A 115 5.81 -9.02 -4.93
CA PHE A 115 4.93 -8.35 -3.97
C PHE A 115 3.93 -7.38 -4.61
N GLY A 116 3.94 -7.30 -5.94
CA GLY A 116 3.02 -6.51 -6.75
C GLY A 116 2.13 -7.35 -7.64
N CYS A 117 0.85 -6.98 -7.71
CA CYS A 117 -0.10 -7.48 -8.70
C CYS A 117 -0.41 -6.35 -9.71
N PRO A 118 -0.01 -6.47 -10.99
CA PRO A 118 -0.39 -5.53 -12.03
C PRO A 118 -1.83 -5.83 -12.50
N VAL A 119 -2.81 -5.13 -11.96
CA VAL A 119 -4.23 -5.51 -12.10
C VAL A 119 -4.73 -5.48 -13.56
N THR A 120 -4.28 -4.52 -14.36
CA THR A 120 -4.61 -4.37 -15.79
C THR A 120 -4.14 -5.54 -16.65
N GLU A 121 -3.04 -6.18 -16.26
CA GLU A 121 -2.44 -7.34 -16.93
C GLU A 121 -3.04 -8.68 -16.46
N CYS A 122 -4.00 -8.64 -15.53
CA CYS A 122 -4.63 -9.81 -14.94
C CYS A 122 -6.11 -9.91 -15.34
N ASP A 123 -6.64 -11.13 -15.33
CA ASP A 123 -8.07 -11.39 -15.15
C ASP A 123 -8.34 -11.59 -13.66
N TYR A 124 -9.57 -11.37 -13.20
CA TYR A 124 -9.92 -11.58 -11.80
C TYR A 124 -11.16 -12.45 -11.60
N ARG A 125 -11.21 -13.07 -10.42
CA ARG A 125 -12.40 -13.72 -9.85
C ARG A 125 -12.45 -13.36 -8.38
N TYR A 126 -13.65 -13.30 -7.82
CA TYR A 126 -13.81 -13.12 -6.39
C TYR A 126 -14.94 -14.02 -5.86
N TRP A 127 -14.93 -14.21 -4.54
CA TRP A 127 -15.97 -14.89 -3.80
C TRP A 127 -16.29 -14.08 -2.55
N GLY A 128 -17.57 -14.06 -2.16
CA GLY A 128 -18.09 -13.18 -1.12
C GLY A 128 -18.65 -11.89 -1.72
N ASP A 129 -18.52 -10.79 -0.99
CA ASP A 129 -19.11 -9.51 -1.34
C ASP A 129 -18.32 -8.79 -2.43
N GLN A 130 -19.02 -8.11 -3.35
CA GLN A 130 -18.39 -7.35 -4.42
C GLN A 130 -17.70 -6.10 -3.87
N SER A 131 -18.38 -5.37 -2.98
CA SER A 131 -17.86 -4.21 -2.28
C SER A 131 -17.71 -4.54 -0.80
N VAL A 132 -16.55 -4.21 -0.23
CA VAL A 132 -16.25 -4.31 1.19
C VAL A 132 -15.40 -3.09 1.49
N GLU A 133 -15.83 -2.24 2.41
CA GLU A 133 -15.10 -1.04 2.83
C GLU A 133 -15.04 -0.98 4.37
N ASP A 134 -14.02 -0.31 4.91
CA ASP A 134 -13.91 -0.03 6.35
C ASP A 134 -14.78 1.17 6.75
N ARG A 135 -16.06 1.13 6.38
CA ARG A 135 -17.09 2.16 6.65
C ARG A 135 -18.35 1.57 7.28
N PRO A 136 -19.17 2.39 7.98
CA PRO A 136 -20.39 1.91 8.65
C PRO A 136 -21.37 1.34 7.62
N GLY A 137 -21.81 0.09 7.84
CA GLY A 137 -22.75 -0.60 6.95
C GLY A 137 -22.15 -1.16 5.66
N GLU A 138 -20.84 -0.96 5.41
CA GLU A 138 -20.14 -1.47 4.22
C GLU A 138 -19.21 -2.66 4.52
N GLY A 139 -19.43 -3.30 5.67
CA GLY A 139 -18.72 -4.51 6.07
C GLY A 139 -19.06 -5.72 5.18
N GLY A 140 -18.25 -6.77 5.29
CA GLY A 140 -18.38 -7.96 4.47
C GLY A 140 -17.08 -8.74 4.39
N CYS A 141 -17.00 -9.72 3.49
CA CYS A 141 -15.76 -10.41 3.21
C CYS A 141 -15.60 -10.76 1.74
N ARG A 142 -14.37 -10.67 1.24
CA ARG A 142 -14.02 -10.94 -0.14
C ARG A 142 -12.69 -11.69 -0.22
N LEU A 143 -12.72 -12.84 -0.89
CA LEU A 143 -11.51 -13.49 -1.39
C LEU A 143 -11.39 -13.18 -2.88
N LEU A 144 -10.30 -12.52 -3.28
CA LEU A 144 -9.99 -12.17 -4.65
C LEU A 144 -8.82 -13.00 -5.18
N LEU A 145 -8.93 -13.44 -6.43
CA LEU A 145 -7.89 -14.07 -7.20
C LEU A 145 -7.67 -13.24 -8.48
N ALA A 146 -6.48 -12.69 -8.64
CA ALA A 146 -6.01 -12.16 -9.92
C ALA A 146 -5.08 -13.17 -10.60
N THR A 147 -5.25 -13.38 -11.90
CA THR A 147 -4.41 -14.26 -12.71
C THR A 147 -3.83 -13.49 -13.88
N HIS A 148 -2.51 -13.41 -13.94
CA HIS A 148 -1.80 -12.71 -15.01
C HIS A 148 -2.07 -13.38 -16.37
N LYS A 149 -2.54 -12.61 -17.36
CA LYS A 149 -2.99 -13.12 -18.67
C LYS A 149 -1.90 -13.87 -19.44
N LYS A 150 -0.68 -13.34 -19.44
CA LYS A 150 0.48 -13.94 -20.12
C LYS A 150 1.18 -15.08 -19.35
N THR A 151 1.43 -14.90 -18.05
CA THR A 151 2.28 -15.84 -17.28
C THR A 151 1.48 -16.87 -16.50
N GLY A 152 0.16 -16.71 -16.36
CA GLY A 152 -0.68 -17.55 -15.52
C GLY A 152 -0.42 -17.40 -14.01
N ARG A 153 0.47 -16.48 -13.61
CA ARG A 153 0.80 -16.21 -12.21
C ARG A 153 -0.44 -15.75 -11.45
N ARG A 154 -0.62 -16.26 -10.23
CA ARG A 154 -1.79 -16.00 -9.40
C ARG A 154 -1.45 -15.15 -8.18
N TYR A 155 -2.34 -14.22 -7.87
CA TYR A 155 -2.26 -13.32 -6.74
C TYR A 155 -3.54 -13.43 -5.93
N TYR A 156 -3.40 -13.81 -4.65
CA TYR A 156 -4.53 -13.99 -3.74
C TYR A 156 -4.62 -12.81 -2.77
N GLY A 157 -5.81 -12.24 -2.64
CA GLY A 157 -6.13 -11.20 -1.67
C GLY A 157 -7.36 -11.59 -0.85
N PHE A 158 -7.34 -11.36 0.45
CA PHE A 158 -8.50 -11.47 1.31
C PHE A 158 -8.73 -10.12 1.99
N TYR A 159 -9.98 -9.68 2.03
CA TYR A 159 -10.40 -8.52 2.79
C TYR A 159 -11.69 -8.85 3.54
N GLY A 160 -11.68 -8.69 4.86
CA GLY A 160 -12.83 -8.91 5.72
C GLY A 160 -12.98 -7.76 6.69
N VAL A 161 -14.21 -7.25 6.80
CA VAL A 161 -14.59 -6.16 7.71
C VAL A 161 -15.83 -6.62 8.47
N TRP A 162 -15.69 -6.82 9.78
CA TRP A 162 -16.79 -7.19 10.67
C TRP A 162 -17.04 -6.08 11.67
N GLN A 163 -18.09 -5.30 11.41
CA GLN A 163 -18.53 -4.23 12.30
C GLN A 163 -19.12 -4.82 13.59
N TRP A 164 -18.68 -4.32 14.75
CA TRP A 164 -19.21 -4.73 16.06
C TRP A 164 -19.75 -3.55 16.89
N SER A 165 -19.55 -2.31 16.43
CA SER A 165 -20.27 -1.13 16.92
C SER A 165 -20.47 -0.11 15.80
N ALA A 166 -21.19 0.98 16.08
CA ALA A 166 -21.40 2.07 15.11
C ALA A 166 -20.08 2.69 14.59
N THR A 167 -19.00 2.64 15.37
CA THR A 167 -17.72 3.27 15.05
C THR A 167 -16.54 2.31 15.05
N ARG A 168 -16.77 1.00 15.24
CA ARG A 168 -15.68 0.01 15.31
C ARG A 168 -15.94 -1.26 14.52
N ALA A 169 -14.86 -1.76 13.92
CA ALA A 169 -14.83 -3.03 13.22
C ALA A 169 -13.55 -3.83 13.49
N VAL A 170 -13.64 -5.14 13.28
CA VAL A 170 -12.49 -5.99 13.03
C VAL A 170 -12.19 -5.94 11.53
N VAL A 171 -10.98 -5.56 11.15
CA VAL A 171 -10.51 -5.52 9.77
C VAL A 171 -9.36 -6.50 9.59
N ILE A 172 -9.48 -7.38 8.61
CA ILE A 172 -8.44 -8.32 8.21
C ILE A 172 -8.21 -8.14 6.71
N GLN A 173 -6.98 -7.75 6.34
CA GLN A 173 -6.55 -7.68 4.94
C GLN A 173 -5.27 -8.50 4.77
N LEU A 174 -5.32 -9.54 3.93
CA LEU A 174 -4.19 -10.45 3.69
C LEU A 174 -3.92 -10.55 2.20
N GLY A 175 -2.65 -10.55 1.79
CA GLY A 175 -2.29 -10.72 0.39
C GLY A 175 -2.45 -9.46 -0.46
N PHE A 176 -2.76 -9.61 -1.74
CA PHE A 176 -2.74 -8.49 -2.70
C PHE A 176 -4.01 -7.63 -2.61
N LYS A 177 -3.87 -6.31 -2.48
CA LYS A 177 -4.97 -5.35 -2.26
C LYS A 177 -5.85 -5.05 -3.50
N GLY A 178 -6.00 -5.99 -4.43
CA GLY A 178 -6.85 -5.78 -5.60
C GLY A 178 -8.34 -5.74 -5.22
N GLU A 179 -9.11 -4.91 -5.89
CA GLU A 179 -10.56 -4.78 -5.77
C GLU A 179 -11.22 -4.88 -7.15
N PRO A 180 -12.48 -5.37 -7.26
CA PRO A 180 -13.17 -5.47 -8.55
C PRO A 180 -13.20 -4.16 -9.35
N LYS A 181 -13.29 -3.00 -8.68
CA LYS A 181 -13.28 -1.68 -9.31
C LYS A 181 -11.94 -1.34 -9.99
N ASP A 182 -10.84 -1.92 -9.52
CA ASP A 182 -9.51 -1.69 -10.08
C ASP A 182 -9.38 -2.19 -11.53
N TRP A 183 -10.21 -3.15 -11.94
CA TRP A 183 -10.23 -3.66 -13.32
C TRP A 183 -11.06 -2.79 -14.28
N LEU A 184 -11.82 -1.84 -13.75
CA LEU A 184 -12.62 -0.88 -14.52
C LEU A 184 -11.98 0.52 -14.53
N GLU A 185 -10.98 0.76 -13.69
CA GLU A 185 -10.30 2.05 -13.60
C GLU A 185 -9.39 2.31 -14.80
N ASP A 186 -9.44 3.56 -15.31
CA ASP A 186 -8.48 4.05 -16.28
C ASP A 186 -7.21 4.55 -15.59
N TYR A 187 -6.10 3.85 -15.82
CA TYR A 187 -4.78 4.18 -15.28
C TYR A 187 -3.91 5.02 -16.23
N SER A 188 -4.45 5.49 -17.37
CA SER A 188 -3.69 6.26 -18.37
C SER A 188 -2.96 7.48 -17.79
N GLY A 189 -3.54 8.13 -16.77
CA GLY A 189 -2.94 9.28 -16.09
C GLY A 189 -1.86 8.96 -15.04
N ASP A 190 -1.81 7.73 -14.53
CA ASP A 190 -0.78 7.27 -13.57
C ASP A 190 -0.70 5.74 -13.56
N LEU A 191 0.16 5.18 -14.42
CA LEU A 191 0.38 3.74 -14.53
C LEU A 191 0.95 3.11 -13.25
N SER A 192 1.44 3.89 -12.28
CA SER A 192 1.89 3.33 -11.00
C SER A 192 0.72 2.85 -10.13
N ARG A 193 -0.50 3.37 -10.36
CA ARG A 193 -1.71 3.02 -9.58
C ARG A 193 -2.26 1.62 -9.90
N GLN A 194 -1.91 1.05 -11.05
CA GLN A 194 -2.33 -0.31 -11.41
C GLN A 194 -1.67 -1.41 -10.55
N TRP A 195 -0.66 -1.07 -9.75
CA TRP A 195 0.07 -2.03 -8.94
C TRP A 195 -0.56 -2.17 -7.55
N ALA A 196 -1.34 -3.24 -7.37
CA ALA A 196 -1.86 -3.64 -6.07
C ALA A 196 -0.77 -4.35 -5.27
N GLY A 197 -0.31 -3.71 -4.20
CA GLY A 197 0.70 -4.28 -3.32
C GLY A 197 0.15 -5.39 -2.43
N MET A 198 1.03 -6.29 -2.01
CA MET A 198 0.73 -7.23 -0.94
C MET A 198 0.50 -6.48 0.39
N THR A 199 -0.21 -7.07 1.35
CA THR A 199 -0.45 -6.51 2.68
C THR A 199 -0.77 -7.59 3.71
N PHE A 200 -0.62 -7.20 4.97
CA PHE A 200 -1.01 -7.97 6.14
C PHE A 200 -1.48 -6.97 7.19
N GLU A 201 -2.78 -6.81 7.30
CA GLU A 201 -3.45 -5.95 8.28
C GLU A 201 -4.38 -6.83 9.10
N ILE A 202 -4.22 -6.78 10.42
CA ILE A 202 -5.17 -7.33 11.38
C ILE A 202 -5.40 -6.22 12.38
N ASN A 203 -6.54 -5.55 12.29
CA ASN A 203 -6.93 -4.48 13.20
C ASN A 203 -8.25 -4.87 13.88
N LEU A 204 -8.16 -5.26 15.15
CA LEU A 204 -9.31 -5.74 15.92
C LEU A 204 -10.24 -4.59 16.39
N PHE A 205 -9.74 -3.36 16.38
CA PHE A 205 -10.42 -2.17 16.90
C PHE A 205 -10.32 -1.01 15.91
N LYS A 206 -10.51 -1.29 14.62
CA LYS A 206 -10.43 -0.28 13.55
C LYS A 206 -11.50 0.78 13.76
N ASP A 207 -11.12 2.04 13.67
CA ASP A 207 -12.08 3.15 13.57
C ASP A 207 -12.73 3.16 12.20
N ILE A 208 -14.07 3.22 12.18
CA ILE A 208 -14.87 3.30 10.96
C ILE A 208 -15.83 4.50 10.98
N SER A 209 -15.66 5.46 11.90
CA SER A 209 -16.49 6.67 11.96
C SER A 209 -16.21 7.67 10.84
#